data_AF-A0A955WX52-F1
#
_entry.id   AF-A0A955WX52-F1
#
_cell.length_a   1.000
_cell.length_b   1.000
_cell.length_c   1.000
_cell.angle_alpha   90.00
_cell.angle_beta   90.00
_cell.angle_gamma   90.00
#
_symmetry.space_group_name_H-M   'P 1'
#
loop_
_entity.id
_entity.type
_entity.pdbx_description
1 polymer ?
#
loop_
_entity_poly.entity_id
_entity_poly.type
_entity_poly.pdbx_seq_one_letter_code
_entity_poly.pdbx_strand_id
1 'polypeptide(L)'
;MADEQVQDSNAQDKGAPGGPAVEAGNYEVIRGRLVTQGKALKGRVDQLNAARTEVFGGTELTVTANTRVRTENNCVPRDIVQVGGQLLLAYNVFLGLKQETAVSDVFSLQGYTEADGGLEFSASNMAEAVGGFLADPQFVKDFQDLYKYYRDTRLEQLRKTDTLLLAVFRIGPAVADIKVFRWRVEKNGTLSYIDSRGDRDYTWPNSHDFEWKLTTRDMQVSGTHPHINIEDVCFVETVGGDLTVKVEDNTADGEGIYSEPVVDANQTLDDGEIHYARLGELVLLKIKPYREEAYRYLVFNARTQSVARIDAIGKACVQLPEDHGIIFPGGYYLRTGDYKVFDSAPAGLRYKKALRSPNGEDVLYVFYEQATGLYALLPYNLIRKEVQSPIYCHGYSIFDDGRMVVFRSATDEATRVHPMQVWQTPFTSAEFAAQAPTDGSFLAKVGNAELVRGISDAYSLARLVDNADPDRQTYEDLIRGLNRMVDSYYWLDHAEVGIKPLLAELGRTAELIV
;
A
#
# COMPACT_ATOMS: atom_id res chain seq x y z
N MET A 1 -89.73 10.08 -49.78
CA MET A 1 -88.51 10.73 -50.29
C MET A 1 -87.42 9.69 -50.16
N ALA A 2 -86.91 9.27 -51.31
CA ALA A 2 -86.10 8.08 -51.55
C ALA A 2 -84.62 8.27 -51.18
N ASP A 3 -83.91 7.12 -51.04
CA ASP A 3 -82.52 6.78 -51.48
C ASP A 3 -81.38 7.79 -51.18
N GLU A 4 -80.10 7.44 -50.94
CA GLU A 4 -79.29 6.29 -51.34
C GLU A 4 -77.93 6.35 -50.59
N GLN A 5 -77.16 5.27 -50.70
CA GLN A 5 -75.82 5.01 -50.14
C GLN A 5 -74.69 5.84 -50.79
N VAL A 6 -73.50 5.91 -50.16
CA VAL A 6 -72.23 5.29 -50.60
C VAL A 6 -71.00 5.86 -49.84
N GLN A 7 -70.08 4.93 -49.57
CA GLN A 7 -68.74 4.92 -48.97
C GLN A 7 -67.81 6.10 -49.30
N ASP A 8 -66.85 6.39 -48.39
CA ASP A 8 -65.43 6.15 -48.71
C ASP A 8 -64.52 6.08 -47.46
N SER A 9 -63.30 5.62 -47.72
CA SER A 9 -62.38 4.86 -46.89
C SER A 9 -61.13 5.66 -46.46
N ASN A 10 -60.41 5.10 -45.47
CA ASN A 10 -58.98 5.30 -45.16
C ASN A 10 -58.44 6.68 -44.71
N ALA A 11 -57.99 6.75 -43.45
CA ALA A 11 -56.84 7.56 -43.03
C ALA A 11 -56.15 6.86 -41.84
N GLN A 12 -55.15 6.03 -42.11
CA GLN A 12 -53.74 6.29 -41.76
C GLN A 12 -53.49 6.58 -40.27
N ASP A 13 -53.26 5.51 -39.51
CA ASP A 13 -52.57 5.53 -38.23
C ASP A 13 -51.08 5.86 -38.49
N LYS A 14 -50.68 7.10 -38.20
CA LYS A 14 -49.29 7.52 -38.19
C LYS A 14 -48.76 7.35 -36.76
N GLY A 15 -47.91 6.34 -36.59
CA GLY A 15 -47.08 6.17 -35.40
C GLY A 15 -46.32 7.45 -35.07
N ALA A 16 -46.48 7.90 -33.83
CA ALA A 16 -45.70 8.99 -33.27
C ALA A 16 -44.25 8.51 -33.00
N PRO A 17 -43.22 9.29 -33.34
CA PRO A 17 -41.85 9.01 -32.90
C PRO A 17 -41.76 9.21 -31.39
N GLY A 18 -41.15 8.27 -30.68
CA GLY A 18 -40.84 8.39 -29.25
C GLY A 18 -40.02 9.65 -28.99
N GLY A 19 -40.55 10.54 -28.14
CA GLY A 19 -39.85 11.77 -27.74
C GLY A 19 -38.86 11.53 -26.60
N PRO A 20 -37.90 12.47 -26.37
CA PRO A 20 -36.84 12.36 -25.37
C PRO A 20 -37.31 12.09 -23.93
N ALA A 21 -38.56 12.42 -23.59
CA ALA A 21 -39.16 12.10 -22.29
C ALA A 21 -39.45 10.60 -22.07
N VAL A 22 -39.73 9.85 -23.14
CA VAL A 22 -39.97 8.39 -23.08
C VAL A 22 -38.65 7.63 -22.98
N GLU A 23 -37.61 8.12 -23.66
CA GLU A 23 -36.25 7.59 -23.57
C GLU A 23 -35.63 7.82 -22.18
N ALA A 24 -35.83 9.01 -21.60
CA ALA A 24 -35.44 9.29 -20.22
C ALA A 24 -36.14 8.37 -19.21
N GLY A 25 -37.46 8.15 -19.36
CA GLY A 25 -38.22 7.22 -18.51
C GLY A 25 -37.78 5.76 -18.64
N ASN A 26 -37.42 5.31 -19.84
CA ASN A 26 -36.89 3.96 -20.05
C ASN A 26 -35.50 3.78 -19.42
N TYR A 27 -34.62 4.77 -19.57
CA TYR A 27 -33.30 4.75 -18.94
C TYR A 27 -33.41 4.70 -17.41
N GLU A 28 -34.24 5.55 -16.79
CA GLU A 28 -34.43 5.55 -15.33
C GLU A 28 -34.94 4.21 -14.79
N VAL A 29 -35.85 3.54 -15.53
CA VAL A 29 -36.36 2.22 -15.17
C VAL A 29 -35.28 1.13 -15.26
N ILE A 30 -34.47 1.14 -16.33
CA ILE A 30 -33.36 0.19 -16.49
C ILE A 30 -32.30 0.44 -15.43
N ARG A 31 -31.99 1.71 -15.16
CA ARG A 31 -31.04 2.11 -14.12
C ARG A 31 -31.49 1.68 -12.73
N GLY A 32 -32.75 1.91 -12.37
CA GLY A 32 -33.31 1.46 -11.10
C GLY A 32 -33.24 -0.06 -10.91
N ARG A 33 -33.45 -0.81 -12.00
CA ARG A 33 -33.27 -2.28 -12.01
C ARG A 33 -31.81 -2.66 -11.78
N LEU A 34 -30.87 -2.01 -12.48
CA LEU A 34 -29.44 -2.25 -12.33
C LEU A 34 -28.98 -1.99 -10.88
N VAL A 35 -29.41 -0.88 -10.26
CA VAL A 35 -29.13 -0.58 -8.84
C VAL A 35 -29.68 -1.68 -7.92
N THR A 36 -30.89 -2.16 -8.18
CA THR A 36 -31.51 -3.24 -7.39
C THR A 36 -30.72 -4.54 -7.49
N GLN A 37 -30.30 -4.91 -8.70
CA GLN A 37 -29.43 -6.07 -8.94
C GLN A 37 -28.05 -5.89 -8.29
N GLY A 38 -27.47 -4.68 -8.32
CA GLY A 38 -26.21 -4.37 -7.65
C GLY A 38 -26.29 -4.55 -6.13
N LYS A 39 -27.41 -4.14 -5.52
CA LYS A 39 -27.68 -4.40 -4.10
C LYS A 39 -27.83 -5.90 -3.80
N ALA A 40 -28.48 -6.66 -4.67
CA ALA A 40 -28.59 -8.12 -4.55
C ALA A 40 -27.21 -8.79 -4.65
N LEU A 41 -26.37 -8.38 -5.60
CA LEU A 41 -24.97 -8.82 -5.71
C LEU A 41 -24.21 -8.53 -4.43
N LYS A 42 -24.24 -7.28 -3.94
CA LYS A 42 -23.58 -6.88 -2.69
C LYS A 42 -24.00 -7.75 -1.52
N GLY A 43 -25.31 -7.94 -1.32
CA GLY A 43 -25.82 -8.77 -0.23
C GLY A 43 -25.37 -10.23 -0.31
N ARG A 44 -25.24 -10.78 -1.52
CA ARG A 44 -24.70 -12.14 -1.70
C ARG A 44 -23.19 -12.21 -1.43
N VAL A 45 -22.44 -11.20 -1.85
CA VAL A 45 -21.00 -11.08 -1.58
C VAL A 45 -20.75 -10.91 -0.09
N ASP A 46 -21.58 -10.17 0.64
CA ASP A 46 -21.53 -10.04 2.10
C ASP A 46 -21.68 -11.41 2.78
N GLN A 47 -22.64 -12.22 2.34
CA GLN A 47 -22.83 -13.59 2.85
C GLN A 47 -21.63 -14.49 2.55
N LEU A 48 -21.07 -14.40 1.34
CA LEU A 48 -19.88 -15.16 0.97
C LEU A 48 -18.68 -14.75 1.83
N ASN A 49 -18.47 -13.45 2.05
CA ASN A 49 -17.37 -12.97 2.87
C ASN A 49 -17.55 -13.37 4.36
N ALA A 50 -18.77 -13.39 4.87
CA ALA A 50 -19.06 -13.92 6.20
C ALA A 50 -18.72 -15.41 6.30
N ALA A 51 -19.19 -16.24 5.36
CA ALA A 51 -18.86 -17.67 5.33
C ALA A 51 -17.35 -17.92 5.18
N ARG A 52 -16.65 -17.14 4.34
CA ARG A 52 -15.18 -17.17 4.26
C ARG A 52 -14.54 -16.87 5.61
N THR A 53 -15.02 -15.85 6.31
CA THR A 53 -14.50 -15.46 7.63
C THR A 53 -14.73 -16.56 8.68
N GLU A 54 -15.84 -17.28 8.61
CA GLU A 54 -16.09 -18.45 9.48
C GLU A 54 -15.11 -19.60 9.20
N VAL A 55 -14.77 -19.85 7.93
CA VAL A 55 -13.86 -20.94 7.53
C VAL A 55 -12.40 -20.61 7.83
N PHE A 56 -11.95 -19.39 7.52
CA PHE A 56 -10.54 -19.02 7.57
C PHE A 56 -10.17 -18.13 8.76
N GLY A 57 -11.16 -17.66 9.51
CA GLY A 57 -11.00 -16.62 10.52
C GLY A 57 -10.86 -15.23 9.90
N GLY A 58 -11.01 -14.22 10.76
CA GLY A 58 -10.64 -12.83 10.48
C GLY A 58 -9.78 -12.33 11.62
N THR A 59 -8.60 -11.79 11.32
CA THR A 59 -7.73 -11.18 12.33
C THR A 59 -7.63 -9.70 12.09
N GLU A 60 -8.37 -8.93 12.88
CA GLU A 60 -8.26 -7.48 12.85
C GLU A 60 -6.98 -7.02 13.54
N LEU A 61 -6.40 -5.95 12.99
CA LEU A 61 -5.23 -5.29 13.56
C LEU A 61 -5.65 -4.50 14.81
N THR A 62 -5.39 -5.05 15.99
CA THR A 62 -5.87 -4.48 17.27
C THR A 62 -4.79 -4.55 18.35
N VAL A 63 -4.77 -3.55 19.24
CA VAL A 63 -3.91 -3.58 20.43
C VAL A 63 -4.51 -4.55 21.44
N THR A 64 -3.75 -5.58 21.80
CA THR A 64 -4.19 -6.58 22.80
C THR A 64 -3.63 -6.30 24.18
N ALA A 65 -2.42 -5.74 24.27
CA ALA A 65 -1.78 -5.44 25.56
C ALA A 65 -0.79 -4.27 25.47
N ASN A 66 -0.57 -3.63 26.62
CA ASN A 66 0.58 -2.75 26.84
C ASN A 66 1.57 -3.50 27.75
N THR A 67 2.85 -3.46 27.43
CA THR A 67 3.91 -4.11 28.19
C THR A 67 5.12 -3.19 28.27
N ARG A 68 6.23 -3.66 28.84
CA ARG A 68 7.47 -2.90 28.96
C ARG A 68 8.67 -3.81 28.92
N VAL A 69 9.74 -3.32 28.32
CA VAL A 69 11.07 -3.92 28.44
C VAL A 69 11.89 -3.09 29.42
N ARG A 70 12.68 -3.78 30.24
CA ARG A 70 13.64 -3.13 31.15
C ARG A 70 15.05 -3.40 30.69
N THR A 71 15.86 -2.35 30.73
CA THR A 71 17.30 -2.38 30.45
C THR A 71 18.06 -2.05 31.72
N GLU A 72 19.30 -2.52 31.81
CA GLU A 72 20.17 -2.30 32.98
C GLU A 72 20.56 -0.82 33.12
N ASN A 73 20.91 -0.19 31.98
CA ASN A 73 21.36 1.18 31.87
C ASN A 73 20.27 2.09 31.31
N ASN A 74 20.36 3.39 31.60
CA ASN A 74 19.56 4.37 30.88
C ASN A 74 20.01 4.36 29.41
N CYS A 75 19.09 4.12 28.50
CA CYS A 75 19.39 4.08 27.07
C CYS A 75 18.24 4.67 26.25
N VAL A 76 18.55 4.95 24.98
CA VAL A 76 17.56 5.32 23.97
C VAL A 76 17.35 4.09 23.08
N PRO A 77 16.15 3.48 23.08
CA PRO A 77 15.87 2.30 22.28
C PRO A 77 15.87 2.68 20.80
N ARG A 78 16.50 1.85 19.97
CA ARG A 78 16.71 2.13 18.55
C ARG A 78 16.00 1.19 17.61
N ASP A 79 15.96 -0.10 17.91
CA ASP A 79 15.23 -1.06 17.09
C ASP A 79 14.96 -2.36 17.87
N ILE A 80 14.05 -3.19 17.36
CA ILE A 80 13.77 -4.53 17.90
C ILE A 80 13.65 -5.56 16.78
N VAL A 81 14.00 -6.80 17.07
CA VAL A 81 13.80 -7.92 16.14
C VAL A 81 13.68 -9.25 16.88
N GLN A 82 12.84 -10.15 16.40
CA GLN A 82 12.74 -11.51 16.91
C GLN A 82 13.89 -12.38 16.39
N VAL A 83 14.55 -13.09 17.30
CA VAL A 83 15.65 -14.02 17.02
C VAL A 83 15.53 -15.24 17.94
N GLY A 84 15.51 -16.45 17.38
CA GLY A 84 15.52 -17.68 18.16
C GLY A 84 14.45 -17.78 19.26
N GLY A 85 13.24 -17.27 19.03
CA GLY A 85 12.18 -17.28 20.06
C GLY A 85 12.34 -16.24 21.18
N GLN A 86 13.24 -15.27 21.00
CA GLN A 86 13.46 -14.16 21.92
C GLN A 86 13.36 -12.82 21.17
N LEU A 87 13.15 -11.73 21.88
CA LEU A 87 13.15 -10.38 21.34
C LEU A 87 14.51 -9.72 21.61
N LEU A 88 15.26 -9.43 20.55
CA LEU A 88 16.48 -8.63 20.64
C LEU A 88 16.11 -7.15 20.60
N LEU A 89 16.34 -6.46 21.71
CA LEU A 89 16.26 -5.01 21.81
C LEU A 89 17.65 -4.41 21.59
N ALA A 90 17.69 -3.40 20.72
CA ALA A 90 18.86 -2.67 20.34
C ALA A 90 18.73 -1.22 20.80
N TYR A 91 19.76 -0.66 21.41
CA TYR A 91 19.73 0.69 21.98
C TYR A 91 21.09 1.37 21.97
N ASN A 92 21.07 2.68 22.20
CA ASN A 92 22.26 3.47 22.42
C ASN A 92 22.29 3.96 23.87
N VAL A 93 23.42 3.78 24.56
CA VAL A 93 23.68 4.36 25.88
C VAL A 93 24.53 5.62 25.75
N PHE A 94 24.31 6.59 26.64
CA PHE A 94 25.26 7.67 26.84
C PHE A 94 26.29 7.24 27.88
N LEU A 95 27.50 6.89 27.42
CA LEU A 95 28.59 6.45 28.28
C LEU A 95 29.19 7.67 28.98
N GLY A 96 28.78 7.92 30.22
CA GLY A 96 29.34 8.98 31.05
C GLY A 96 30.81 8.71 31.43
N LEU A 97 31.03 7.97 32.52
CA LEU A 97 32.37 7.68 33.08
C LEU A 97 32.95 6.31 32.67
N LYS A 98 32.20 5.52 31.89
CA LYS A 98 32.62 4.17 31.48
C LYS A 98 33.64 4.28 30.34
N GLN A 99 34.80 3.63 30.49
CA GLN A 99 35.90 3.72 29.51
C GLN A 99 35.69 2.82 28.28
N GLU A 100 34.91 1.74 28.41
CA GLU A 100 34.70 0.76 27.35
C GLU A 100 33.21 0.42 27.21
N THR A 101 32.74 0.32 25.96
CA THR A 101 31.39 -0.14 25.60
C THR A 101 31.38 -1.67 25.55
N ALA A 102 30.51 -2.30 26.35
CA ALA A 102 30.25 -3.73 26.28
C ALA A 102 29.09 -4.04 25.32
N VAL A 103 28.98 -5.30 24.86
CA VAL A 103 27.86 -5.73 24.00
C VAL A 103 26.51 -5.51 24.70
N SER A 104 26.45 -5.74 26.01
CA SER A 104 25.25 -5.48 26.84
C SER A 104 24.91 -4.00 26.99
N ASP A 105 25.78 -3.08 26.58
CA ASP A 105 25.47 -1.65 26.52
C ASP A 105 24.74 -1.25 25.23
N VAL A 106 24.61 -2.17 24.26
CA VAL A 106 23.97 -1.91 22.95
C VAL A 106 22.84 -2.89 22.67
N PHE A 107 22.93 -4.11 23.20
CA PHE A 107 21.97 -5.17 22.98
C PHE A 107 21.43 -5.70 24.30
N SER A 108 20.13 -5.97 24.33
CA SER A 108 19.51 -6.74 25.39
C SER A 108 18.57 -7.78 24.79
N LEU A 109 18.73 -9.02 25.22
CA LEU A 109 17.89 -10.13 24.79
C LEU A 109 16.77 -10.32 25.81
N GLN A 110 15.54 -10.41 25.32
CA GLN A 110 14.34 -10.49 26.14
C GLN A 110 13.61 -11.79 25.83
N GLY A 111 13.54 -12.66 26.83
CA GLY A 111 12.62 -13.78 26.83
C GLY A 111 11.21 -13.26 27.12
N TYR A 112 10.20 -14.05 26.77
CA TYR A 112 8.83 -13.69 27.06
C TYR A 112 7.99 -14.89 27.45
N THR A 113 6.98 -14.62 28.25
CA THR A 113 5.94 -15.56 28.64
C THR A 113 4.57 -14.98 28.30
N GLU A 114 3.61 -15.87 28.08
CA GLU A 114 2.22 -15.45 27.87
C GLU A 114 1.56 -15.11 29.21
N ALA A 115 0.92 -13.95 29.29
CA ALA A 115 0.16 -13.51 30.45
C ALA A 115 -1.06 -12.69 29.97
N ASP A 116 -2.27 -13.09 30.36
CA ASP A 116 -3.54 -12.40 30.06
C ASP A 116 -3.69 -11.87 28.62
N GLY A 117 -3.40 -12.71 27.62
CA GLY A 117 -3.49 -12.34 26.19
C GLY A 117 -2.39 -11.38 25.70
N GLY A 118 -1.43 -11.05 26.55
CA GLY A 118 -0.26 -10.24 26.25
C GLY A 118 1.07 -11.01 26.33
N LEU A 119 2.16 -10.26 26.17
CA LEU A 119 3.53 -10.74 26.30
C LEU A 119 4.20 -10.01 27.48
N GLU A 120 4.69 -10.78 28.45
CA GLU A 120 5.53 -10.26 29.52
C GLU A 120 7.00 -10.52 29.19
N PHE A 121 7.80 -9.46 29.11
CA PHE A 121 9.22 -9.54 28.76
C PHE A 121 10.11 -9.53 30.00
N SER A 122 11.12 -10.40 29.97
CA SER A 122 12.17 -10.45 30.99
C SER A 122 13.55 -10.56 30.35
N ALA A 123 14.52 -9.85 30.93
CA ALA A 123 15.89 -9.90 30.44
C ALA A 123 16.42 -11.34 30.54
N SER A 124 16.84 -11.88 29.41
CA SER A 124 17.52 -13.17 29.33
C SER A 124 19.03 -12.96 29.45
N ASN A 125 19.71 -13.95 30.00
CA ASN A 125 21.16 -13.96 30.01
C ASN A 125 21.68 -14.05 28.57
N MET A 126 22.56 -13.12 28.17
CA MET A 126 23.12 -13.09 26.81
C MET A 126 23.97 -14.33 26.50
N ALA A 127 24.56 -14.96 27.51
CA ALA A 127 25.27 -16.23 27.36
C ALA A 127 24.32 -17.41 27.11
N GLU A 128 23.05 -17.27 27.50
CA GLU A 128 21.97 -18.24 27.27
C GLU A 128 21.16 -17.90 26.00
N ALA A 129 21.55 -16.86 25.26
CA ALA A 129 21.00 -16.59 23.93
C ALA A 129 21.09 -17.87 23.08
N VAL A 130 20.02 -18.19 22.35
CA VAL A 130 20.02 -19.39 21.49
C VAL A 130 21.22 -19.35 20.53
N GLY A 131 22.17 -20.27 20.74
CA GLY A 131 23.43 -20.36 19.97
C GLY A 131 24.55 -19.40 20.39
N GLY A 132 24.38 -18.60 21.45
CA GLY A 132 25.43 -17.75 22.02
C GLY A 132 25.95 -16.66 21.07
N PHE A 133 25.17 -16.26 20.06
CA PHE A 133 25.65 -15.45 18.93
C PHE A 133 26.19 -14.06 19.30
N LEU A 134 25.73 -13.49 20.41
CA LEU A 134 26.25 -12.22 20.96
C LEU A 134 27.48 -12.40 21.85
N ALA A 135 27.79 -13.64 22.24
CA ALA A 135 28.96 -14.03 23.00
C ALA A 135 30.04 -14.71 22.12
N ASP A 136 29.82 -14.78 20.80
CA ASP A 136 30.81 -15.29 19.86
C ASP A 136 32.13 -14.52 20.01
N PRO A 137 33.28 -15.19 20.24
CA PRO A 137 34.54 -14.51 20.53
C PRO A 137 35.01 -13.58 19.40
N GLN A 138 34.74 -13.94 18.14
CA GLN A 138 35.11 -13.11 17.01
C GLN A 138 34.19 -11.89 16.90
N PHE A 139 32.89 -12.05 17.15
CA PHE A 139 31.96 -10.92 17.22
C PHE A 139 32.35 -9.94 18.33
N VAL A 140 32.61 -10.44 19.55
CA VAL A 140 32.98 -9.60 20.70
C VAL A 140 34.23 -8.79 20.40
N LYS A 141 35.24 -9.41 19.77
CA LYS A 141 36.45 -8.72 19.33
C LYS A 141 36.16 -7.63 18.29
N ASP A 142 35.43 -7.97 17.23
CA ASP A 142 35.09 -7.01 16.17
C ASP A 142 34.24 -5.84 16.70
N PHE A 143 33.36 -6.11 17.66
CA PHE A 143 32.54 -5.10 18.35
C PHE A 143 33.40 -4.16 19.21
N GLN A 144 34.36 -4.69 19.97
CA GLN A 144 35.29 -3.87 20.74
C GLN A 144 36.17 -3.01 19.84
N ASP A 145 36.67 -3.58 18.74
CA ASP A 145 37.45 -2.85 17.74
C ASP A 145 36.63 -1.70 17.13
N LEU A 146 35.33 -1.91 16.84
CA LEU A 146 34.44 -0.86 16.36
C LEU A 146 34.43 0.36 17.29
N TYR A 147 34.08 0.17 18.56
CA TYR A 147 33.99 1.27 19.53
C TYR A 147 35.35 1.87 19.89
N LYS A 148 36.44 1.12 19.72
CA LYS A 148 37.80 1.61 19.94
C LYS A 148 38.27 2.54 18.81
N TYR A 149 37.98 2.20 17.55
CA TYR A 149 38.49 2.94 16.40
C TYR A 149 37.56 4.04 15.90
N TYR A 150 36.26 3.93 16.16
CA TYR A 150 35.25 4.89 15.69
C TYR A 150 34.53 5.52 16.88
N ARG A 151 34.80 6.82 17.13
CA ARG A 151 34.26 7.52 18.30
C ARG A 151 32.77 7.84 18.20
N ASP A 152 32.28 8.06 16.98
CA ASP A 152 30.88 8.40 16.71
C ASP A 152 30.01 7.15 16.49
N THR A 153 30.48 5.98 16.95
CA THR A 153 29.75 4.72 16.81
C THR A 153 28.42 4.78 17.54
N ARG A 154 27.34 4.60 16.77
CA ARG A 154 26.00 4.37 17.28
C ARG A 154 25.30 3.32 16.47
N LEU A 155 24.47 2.52 17.13
CA LEU A 155 23.59 1.60 16.44
C LEU A 155 22.49 2.40 15.74
N GLU A 156 22.23 2.08 14.48
CA GLU A 156 21.20 2.71 13.64
C GLU A 156 19.99 1.80 13.43
N GLN A 157 20.20 0.51 13.16
CA GLN A 157 19.11 -0.39 12.77
C GLN A 157 19.44 -1.87 12.99
N LEU A 158 18.41 -2.67 13.26
CA LEU A 158 18.47 -4.12 13.09
C LEU A 158 17.66 -4.55 11.86
N ARG A 159 18.25 -5.43 11.04
CA ARG A 159 17.58 -5.93 9.84
C ARG A 159 17.73 -7.43 9.71
N LYS A 160 16.60 -8.14 9.82
CA LYS A 160 16.51 -9.57 9.59
C LYS A 160 15.88 -9.85 8.23
N THR A 161 16.53 -10.74 7.49
CA THR A 161 16.00 -11.45 6.32
C THR A 161 15.86 -12.93 6.67
N ASP A 162 15.44 -13.75 5.72
CA ASP A 162 15.31 -15.20 5.93
C ASP A 162 16.66 -15.87 6.19
N THR A 163 17.77 -15.27 5.74
CA THR A 163 19.11 -15.87 5.79
C THR A 163 20.12 -15.09 6.61
N LEU A 164 19.86 -13.81 6.90
CA LEU A 164 20.79 -12.93 7.59
C LEU A 164 20.11 -12.10 8.68
N LEU A 165 20.79 -11.93 9.80
CA LEU A 165 20.58 -10.83 10.72
C LEU A 165 21.72 -9.82 10.53
N LEU A 166 21.36 -8.55 10.37
CA LEU A 166 22.28 -7.44 10.24
C LEU A 166 22.12 -6.49 11.43
N ALA A 167 23.22 -6.09 12.04
CA ALA A 167 23.28 -4.95 12.96
C ALA A 167 24.07 -3.83 12.29
N VAL A 168 23.39 -2.71 12.03
CA VAL A 168 23.93 -1.57 11.29
C VAL A 168 24.34 -0.50 12.29
N PHE A 169 25.62 -0.15 12.27
CA PHE A 169 26.20 0.92 13.06
C PHE A 169 26.61 2.05 12.14
N ARG A 170 26.31 3.29 12.52
CA ARG A 170 26.94 4.46 11.93
C ARG A 170 28.28 4.72 12.62
N ILE A 171 29.31 5.03 11.84
CA ILE A 171 30.69 5.24 12.29
C ILE A 171 31.25 6.63 11.93
N GLY A 172 30.43 7.47 11.29
CA GLY A 172 30.79 8.82 10.85
C GLY A 172 29.58 9.73 10.69
N PRO A 173 29.77 10.96 10.21
CA PRO A 173 28.69 11.94 10.07
C PRO A 173 27.69 11.57 8.96
N ALA A 174 28.13 10.94 7.86
CA ALA A 174 27.23 10.62 6.76
C ALA A 174 26.33 9.41 7.10
N VAL A 175 25.13 9.36 6.51
CA VAL A 175 24.23 8.17 6.67
C VAL A 175 24.83 6.93 6.02
N ALA A 176 25.73 7.11 5.05
CA ALA A 176 26.43 6.03 4.37
C ALA A 176 27.69 5.55 5.11
N ASP A 177 28.16 6.27 6.12
CA ASP A 177 29.33 5.88 6.92
C ASP A 177 28.91 4.81 7.92
N ILE A 178 28.80 3.57 7.41
CA ILE A 178 28.26 2.44 8.18
C ILE A 178 29.27 1.30 8.32
N LYS A 179 29.12 0.56 9.43
CA LYS A 179 29.68 -0.75 9.65
C LYS A 179 28.55 -1.72 9.93
N VAL A 180 28.54 -2.86 9.26
CA VAL A 180 27.44 -3.83 9.36
C VAL A 180 27.96 -5.19 9.81
N PHE A 181 27.47 -5.64 10.95
CA PHE A 181 27.72 -6.98 11.46
C PHE A 181 26.68 -7.94 10.88
N ARG A 182 27.12 -9.16 10.56
CA ARG A 182 26.28 -10.19 9.95
C ARG A 182 26.29 -11.47 10.76
N TRP A 183 25.10 -12.02 10.97
CA TRP A 183 24.91 -13.39 11.40
C TRP A 183 24.09 -14.13 10.35
N ARG A 184 24.41 -15.40 10.10
CA ARG A 184 23.57 -16.30 9.32
C ARG A 184 22.42 -16.77 10.20
N VAL A 185 21.20 -16.76 9.64
CA VAL A 185 20.02 -17.36 10.24
C VAL A 185 19.94 -18.82 9.80
N GLU A 186 20.04 -19.73 10.76
CA GLU A 186 19.93 -21.17 10.51
C GLU A 186 18.46 -21.62 10.54
N LYS A 187 18.16 -22.78 9.96
CA LYS A 187 16.78 -23.32 9.87
C LYS A 187 16.11 -23.54 11.23
N ASN A 188 16.90 -23.77 12.28
CA ASN A 188 16.42 -23.95 13.65
C ASN A 188 16.28 -22.60 14.41
N GLY A 189 16.47 -21.47 13.73
CA GLY A 189 16.40 -20.13 14.31
C GLY A 189 17.66 -19.70 15.08
N THR A 190 18.69 -20.55 15.18
CA THR A 190 19.99 -20.16 15.73
C THR A 190 20.73 -19.21 14.80
N LEU A 191 21.65 -18.43 15.37
CA LEU A 191 22.44 -17.44 14.64
C LEU A 191 23.92 -17.79 14.71
N SER A 192 24.61 -17.77 13.58
CA SER A 192 26.07 -17.96 13.51
C SER A 192 26.75 -16.70 12.99
N TYR A 193 27.71 -16.16 13.74
CA TYR A 193 28.41 -14.94 13.34
C TYR A 193 29.25 -15.18 12.08
N ILE A 194 29.20 -14.23 11.14
CA ILE A 194 29.97 -14.29 9.89
C ILE A 194 31.15 -13.33 9.99
N ASP A 195 30.87 -12.02 9.99
CA ASP A 195 31.87 -10.94 10.02
C ASP A 195 31.21 -9.56 10.23
N SER A 196 32.04 -8.52 10.20
CA SER A 196 31.66 -7.10 10.24
C SER A 196 31.73 -6.42 8.86
N ARG A 197 31.47 -7.14 7.76
CA ARG A 197 31.60 -6.66 6.36
C ARG A 197 30.30 -6.76 5.58
N GLY A 198 29.17 -6.45 6.23
CA GLY A 198 27.83 -6.57 5.64
C GLY A 198 27.29 -5.34 4.93
N ASP A 199 28.13 -4.34 4.62
CA ASP A 199 27.69 -3.12 3.95
C ASP A 199 26.97 -3.41 2.63
N ARG A 200 27.43 -4.42 1.88
CA ARG A 200 26.82 -4.87 0.63
C ARG A 200 25.49 -5.61 0.79
N ASP A 201 25.19 -6.16 1.97
CA ASP A 201 23.91 -6.81 2.25
C ASP A 201 22.87 -5.82 2.80
N TYR A 202 23.31 -4.65 3.26
CA TYR A 202 22.43 -3.58 3.70
C TYR A 202 21.93 -2.74 2.51
N THR A 203 21.09 -3.35 1.67
CA THR A 203 20.56 -2.74 0.45
C THR A 203 19.11 -2.29 0.61
N TRP A 204 18.75 -1.16 0.02
CA TRP A 204 17.36 -0.70 -0.01
C TRP A 204 16.65 -1.24 -1.26
N PRO A 205 15.36 -1.61 -1.19
CA PRO A 205 14.60 -1.84 -2.40
C PRO A 205 14.49 -0.54 -3.21
N ASN A 206 14.11 -0.67 -4.48
CA ASN A 206 13.77 0.50 -5.28
C ASN A 206 12.63 1.26 -4.60
N SER A 207 12.73 2.59 -4.61
CA SER A 207 11.67 3.45 -4.06
C SER A 207 10.39 3.41 -4.90
N HIS A 208 10.51 2.99 -6.16
CA HIS A 208 9.42 2.83 -7.10
C HIS A 208 9.48 1.44 -7.72
N ASP A 209 8.33 0.81 -7.92
CA ASP A 209 8.20 -0.45 -8.67
C ASP A 209 7.92 -0.22 -10.16
N PHE A 210 8.03 1.03 -10.61
CA PHE A 210 7.93 1.48 -12.00
C PHE A 210 9.05 2.46 -12.35
N GLU A 211 9.20 2.74 -13.65
CA GLU A 211 10.20 3.66 -14.18
C GLU A 211 9.56 4.97 -14.67
N TRP A 212 10.21 6.08 -14.37
CA TRP A 212 9.85 7.40 -14.89
C TRP A 212 10.37 7.54 -16.32
N LYS A 213 9.46 7.71 -17.28
CA LYS A 213 9.79 7.95 -18.69
C LYS A 213 9.89 9.44 -18.96
N LEU A 214 11.03 9.91 -19.46
CA LEU A 214 11.20 11.29 -19.92
C LEU A 214 10.40 11.50 -21.22
N THR A 215 9.67 12.60 -21.31
CA THR A 215 8.95 12.96 -22.54
C THR A 215 9.90 13.39 -23.65
N THR A 216 9.49 13.19 -24.90
CA THR A 216 10.32 13.44 -26.08
C THR A 216 9.67 14.48 -27.01
N ARG A 217 10.43 15.00 -27.98
CA ARG A 217 9.96 16.05 -28.89
C ARG A 217 8.80 15.63 -29.78
N ASP A 218 8.71 14.36 -30.16
CA ASP A 218 7.59 13.79 -30.92
C ASP A 218 6.28 13.77 -30.14
N MET A 219 6.33 13.90 -28.81
CA MET A 219 5.14 14.05 -27.97
C MET A 219 4.65 15.51 -27.90
N GLN A 220 5.38 16.48 -28.44
CA GLN A 220 4.97 17.88 -28.41
C GLN A 220 3.94 18.16 -29.50
N VAL A 221 2.82 18.77 -29.11
CA VAL A 221 1.80 19.28 -30.03
C VAL A 221 1.94 20.79 -30.11
N SER A 222 2.13 21.30 -31.32
CA SER A 222 2.31 22.73 -31.58
C SER A 222 0.97 23.45 -31.70
N GLY A 223 0.93 24.71 -31.25
CA GLY A 223 -0.23 25.60 -31.40
C GLY A 223 -0.08 26.86 -30.56
N THR A 224 -1.19 27.54 -30.26
CA THR A 224 -1.19 28.76 -29.42
C THR A 224 -0.83 28.42 -27.97
N HIS A 225 -1.37 27.31 -27.48
CA HIS A 225 -1.11 26.71 -26.18
C HIS A 225 -0.49 25.32 -26.40
N PRO A 226 0.80 25.26 -26.77
CA PRO A 226 1.47 24.00 -27.08
C PRO A 226 1.62 23.16 -25.82
N HIS A 227 1.39 21.85 -25.93
CA HIS A 227 1.45 20.92 -24.81
C HIS A 227 2.19 19.63 -25.18
N ILE A 228 2.51 18.82 -24.19
CA ILE A 228 3.04 17.46 -24.36
C ILE A 228 1.88 16.47 -24.26
N ASN A 229 1.68 15.67 -25.30
CA ASN A 229 0.74 14.56 -25.34
C ASN A 229 1.32 13.33 -24.61
N ILE A 230 0.70 12.95 -23.51
CA ILE A 230 1.04 11.74 -22.76
C ILE A 230 0.14 10.58 -23.21
N GLU A 231 0.62 9.83 -24.20
CA GLU A 231 0.01 8.58 -24.71
C GLU A 231 -1.48 8.70 -25.10
N ASP A 232 -1.91 9.86 -25.63
CA ASP A 232 -3.29 10.21 -26.00
C ASP A 232 -4.28 10.15 -24.83
N VAL A 233 -3.78 10.23 -23.59
CA VAL A 233 -4.57 10.09 -22.36
C VAL A 233 -4.70 11.42 -21.62
N CYS A 234 -3.63 12.19 -21.53
CA CYS A 234 -3.66 13.56 -21.01
C CYS A 234 -2.59 14.42 -21.65
N PHE A 235 -2.77 15.73 -21.55
CA PHE A 235 -1.91 16.72 -22.19
C PHE A 235 -1.38 17.69 -21.15
N VAL A 236 -0.07 17.90 -21.12
CA VAL A 236 0.61 18.62 -20.05
C VAL A 236 1.42 19.77 -20.63
N GLU A 237 1.25 20.97 -20.08
CA GLU A 237 2.04 22.14 -20.47
C GLU A 237 2.55 22.90 -19.26
N THR A 238 3.67 23.60 -19.41
CA THR A 238 4.20 24.55 -18.41
C THR A 238 4.35 25.96 -18.98
N VAL A 239 3.69 26.25 -20.11
CA VAL A 239 3.79 27.54 -20.83
C VAL A 239 2.75 28.53 -20.31
N GLY A 240 2.88 29.82 -20.65
CA GLY A 240 1.81 30.79 -20.37
C GLY A 240 1.67 31.20 -18.90
N GLY A 241 2.54 30.74 -18.01
CA GLY A 241 2.54 31.13 -16.59
C GLY A 241 2.01 30.09 -15.62
N ASP A 242 1.58 28.93 -16.11
CA ASP A 242 1.10 27.83 -15.28
C ASP A 242 1.56 26.46 -15.78
N LEU A 243 1.49 25.49 -14.87
CA LEU A 243 1.54 24.06 -15.15
C LEU A 243 0.09 23.61 -15.29
N THR A 244 -0.30 23.23 -16.49
CA THR A 244 -1.68 22.87 -16.83
C THR A 244 -1.75 21.42 -17.30
N VAL A 245 -2.80 20.71 -16.85
CA VAL A 245 -3.15 19.36 -17.32
C VAL A 245 -4.52 19.39 -17.98
N LYS A 246 -4.60 18.89 -19.20
CA LYS A 246 -5.81 18.83 -20.03
C LYS A 246 -6.18 17.37 -20.35
N VAL A 247 -7.44 17.18 -20.75
CA VAL A 247 -7.99 15.87 -21.18
C VAL A 247 -8.33 15.82 -22.66
N GLU A 248 -8.27 16.95 -23.35
CA GLU A 248 -8.49 17.07 -24.79
C GLU A 248 -7.22 17.61 -25.47
N ASP A 249 -6.97 17.13 -26.69
CA ASP A 249 -5.92 17.68 -27.56
C ASP A 249 -6.42 19.00 -28.16
N ASN A 250 -6.39 20.05 -27.33
CA ASN A 250 -6.74 21.40 -27.73
C ASN A 250 -5.55 22.33 -27.49
N THR A 251 -5.03 22.90 -28.57
CA THR A 251 -3.96 23.91 -28.55
C THR A 251 -4.49 25.33 -28.83
N ALA A 252 -5.80 25.49 -29.02
CA ALA A 252 -6.44 26.79 -29.21
C ALA A 252 -6.75 27.49 -27.88
N ASP A 253 -6.96 26.74 -26.80
CA ASP A 253 -7.12 27.24 -25.44
C ASP A 253 -6.06 26.68 -24.47
N GLY A 254 -5.83 27.42 -23.39
CA GLY A 254 -4.93 27.05 -22.29
C GLY A 254 -5.66 26.48 -21.09
N GLU A 255 -6.99 26.30 -21.15
CA GLU A 255 -7.75 25.81 -20.00
C GLU A 255 -7.56 24.30 -19.84
N GLY A 256 -7.52 23.85 -18.59
CA GLY A 256 -7.35 22.45 -18.25
C GLY A 256 -8.12 22.09 -16.99
N ILE A 257 -8.11 20.81 -16.65
CA ILE A 257 -8.75 20.28 -15.44
C ILE A 257 -7.90 20.53 -14.17
N TYR A 258 -6.67 21.01 -14.36
CA TYR A 258 -5.74 21.39 -13.30
C TYR A 258 -4.84 22.50 -13.81
N SER A 259 -4.58 23.51 -12.98
CA SER A 259 -3.61 24.56 -13.23
C SER A 259 -2.98 25.02 -11.90
N GLU A 260 -1.67 25.21 -11.90
CA GLU A 260 -0.94 25.87 -10.81
C GLU A 260 0.18 26.77 -11.37
N PRO A 261 0.47 27.93 -10.77
CA PRO A 261 1.43 28.87 -11.33
C PRO A 261 2.85 28.30 -11.39
N VAL A 262 3.62 28.75 -12.37
CA VAL A 262 5.07 28.47 -12.50
C VAL A 262 5.89 29.74 -12.31
N VAL A 263 7.17 29.59 -11.96
CA VAL A 263 8.06 30.74 -11.68
C VAL A 263 8.35 31.58 -12.92
N ASP A 264 8.63 30.95 -14.06
CA ASP A 264 8.93 31.66 -15.32
C ASP A 264 7.77 31.53 -16.31
N ALA A 265 7.01 32.61 -16.49
CA ALA A 265 5.87 32.63 -17.40
C ALA A 265 6.25 32.60 -18.89
N ASN A 266 7.53 32.84 -19.23
CA ASN A 266 8.01 32.84 -20.60
C ASN A 266 8.68 31.52 -21.00
N GLN A 267 8.61 30.49 -20.15
CA GLN A 267 9.17 29.18 -20.48
C GLN A 267 8.42 28.54 -21.65
N THR A 268 9.15 27.77 -22.44
CA THR A 268 8.65 26.92 -23.53
C THR A 268 8.60 25.47 -23.07
N LEU A 269 8.01 24.57 -23.88
CA LEU A 269 7.98 23.14 -23.58
C LEU A 269 9.38 22.50 -23.48
N ASP A 270 10.37 23.06 -24.17
CA ASP A 270 11.76 22.56 -24.15
C ASP A 270 12.53 22.99 -22.88
N ASP A 271 12.01 23.96 -22.12
CA ASP A 271 12.67 24.50 -20.92
C ASP A 271 12.34 23.70 -19.65
N GLY A 272 11.16 23.08 -19.60
CA GLY A 272 10.70 22.24 -18.50
C GLY A 272 11.11 20.77 -18.67
N GLU A 273 11.24 20.04 -17.56
CA GLU A 273 11.55 18.62 -17.58
C GLU A 273 10.34 17.80 -17.12
N ILE A 274 9.69 17.11 -18.05
CA ILE A 274 8.46 16.34 -17.80
C ILE A 274 8.76 14.85 -17.94
N HIS A 275 8.44 14.08 -16.90
CA HIS A 275 8.42 12.62 -16.94
C HIS A 275 7.04 12.11 -16.59
N TYR A 276 6.75 10.90 -17.02
CA TYR A 276 5.51 10.21 -16.68
C TYR A 276 5.72 8.72 -16.42
N ALA A 277 4.76 8.10 -15.75
CA ALA A 277 4.65 6.65 -15.63
C ALA A 277 3.17 6.26 -15.70
N ARG A 278 2.82 5.31 -16.58
CA ARG A 278 1.44 4.83 -16.74
C ARG A 278 1.25 3.51 -15.97
N LEU A 279 0.33 3.52 -15.03
CA LEU A 279 -0.03 2.40 -14.15
C LEU A 279 -1.53 2.12 -14.32
N GLY A 280 -1.87 1.33 -15.34
CA GLY A 280 -3.27 1.12 -15.72
C GLY A 280 -3.93 2.44 -16.13
N GLU A 281 -4.95 2.84 -15.37
CA GLU A 281 -5.70 4.10 -15.57
C GLU A 281 -5.06 5.32 -14.89
N LEU A 282 -4.01 5.11 -14.09
CA LEU A 282 -3.30 6.21 -13.43
C LEU A 282 -2.10 6.61 -14.28
N VAL A 283 -1.98 7.91 -14.57
CA VAL A 283 -0.78 8.50 -15.14
C VAL A 283 -0.12 9.34 -14.05
N LEU A 284 1.04 8.90 -13.60
CA LEU A 284 1.86 9.65 -12.66
C LEU A 284 2.72 10.62 -13.46
N LEU A 285 2.79 11.87 -13.03
CA LEU A 285 3.58 12.92 -13.67
C LEU A 285 4.65 13.42 -12.68
N LYS A 286 5.87 13.63 -13.19
CA LYS A 286 6.99 14.25 -12.48
C LYS A 286 7.51 15.39 -13.33
N ILE A 287 7.27 16.62 -12.90
CA ILE A 287 7.44 17.82 -13.72
C ILE A 287 8.33 18.81 -13.00
N LYS A 288 9.37 19.31 -13.65
CA LYS A 288 10.16 20.42 -13.13
C LYS A 288 10.02 21.59 -14.08
N PRO A 289 9.19 22.60 -13.73
CA PRO A 289 9.12 23.82 -14.52
C PRO A 289 10.46 24.56 -14.56
N TYR A 290 10.65 25.39 -15.57
CA TYR A 290 11.88 26.15 -15.75
C TYR A 290 12.20 27.04 -14.55
N ARG A 291 13.48 27.08 -14.16
CA ARG A 291 14.02 27.82 -13.00
C ARG A 291 13.45 27.44 -11.63
N GLU A 292 12.73 26.33 -11.52
CA GLU A 292 12.35 25.77 -10.23
C GLU A 292 13.39 24.76 -9.76
N GLU A 293 13.61 24.68 -8.44
CA GLU A 293 14.55 23.71 -7.87
C GLU A 293 13.91 22.33 -7.65
N ALA A 294 12.61 22.32 -7.31
CA ALA A 294 11.87 21.12 -6.94
C ALA A 294 11.06 20.56 -8.11
N TYR A 295 10.99 19.23 -8.18
CA TYR A 295 9.99 18.56 -9.02
C TYR A 295 8.62 18.63 -8.36
N ARG A 296 7.65 18.62 -9.23
CA ARG A 296 6.22 18.58 -8.98
C ARG A 296 5.70 17.20 -9.35
N TYR A 297 5.09 16.48 -8.41
CA TYR A 297 4.45 15.21 -8.67
C TYR A 297 2.91 15.28 -8.65
N LEU A 298 2.29 14.75 -9.71
CA LEU A 298 0.84 14.72 -9.89
C LEU A 298 0.39 13.29 -10.20
N VAL A 299 -0.84 12.96 -9.82
CA VAL A 299 -1.54 11.75 -10.23
C VAL A 299 -2.73 12.19 -11.07
N PHE A 300 -2.68 11.90 -12.37
CA PHE A 300 -3.84 12.02 -13.25
C PHE A 300 -4.57 10.67 -13.28
N ASN A 301 -5.88 10.70 -13.07
CA ASN A 301 -6.74 9.54 -13.17
C ASN A 301 -7.55 9.64 -14.47
N ALA A 302 -7.22 8.80 -15.45
CA ALA A 302 -7.85 8.82 -16.77
C ALA A 302 -9.35 8.51 -16.73
N ARG A 303 -9.78 7.76 -15.71
CA ARG A 303 -11.18 7.34 -15.55
C ARG A 303 -12.05 8.46 -14.99
N THR A 304 -11.56 9.17 -13.97
CA THR A 304 -12.31 10.28 -13.34
C THR A 304 -11.96 11.63 -13.94
N GLN A 305 -11.01 11.68 -14.87
CA GLN A 305 -10.46 12.91 -15.45
C GLN A 305 -10.10 13.95 -14.39
N SER A 306 -9.46 13.49 -13.31
CA SER A 306 -9.08 14.34 -12.19
C SER A 306 -7.59 14.27 -11.93
N VAL A 307 -7.05 15.35 -11.38
CA VAL A 307 -5.63 15.46 -11.02
C VAL A 307 -5.51 15.71 -9.53
N ALA A 308 -4.62 14.95 -8.89
CA ALA A 308 -4.23 15.17 -7.50
C ALA A 308 -2.75 15.54 -7.40
N ARG A 309 -2.47 16.59 -6.63
CA ARG A 309 -1.12 17.03 -6.29
C ARG A 309 -0.56 16.21 -5.13
N ILE A 310 0.42 15.33 -5.39
CA ILE A 310 0.93 14.39 -4.37
C ILE A 310 2.46 14.26 -4.47
N ASP A 311 3.19 15.20 -3.87
CA ASP A 311 4.67 15.20 -3.89
C ASP A 311 5.32 13.99 -3.22
N ALA A 312 4.61 13.33 -2.31
CA ALA A 312 5.11 12.16 -1.60
C ALA A 312 5.44 10.99 -2.55
N ILE A 313 4.76 10.88 -3.70
CA ILE A 313 5.04 9.81 -4.67
C ILE A 313 6.45 9.93 -5.24
N GLY A 314 7.03 11.13 -5.26
CA GLY A 314 8.41 11.34 -5.70
C GLY A 314 9.48 10.78 -4.76
N LYS A 315 9.13 10.53 -3.49
CA LYS A 315 10.05 9.94 -2.50
C LYS A 315 10.05 8.41 -2.60
N ALA A 316 8.86 7.84 -2.63
CA ALA A 316 8.63 6.43 -2.92
C ALA A 316 7.17 6.25 -3.35
N CYS A 317 6.90 5.32 -4.24
CA CYS A 317 5.57 5.02 -4.71
C CYS A 317 5.54 3.60 -5.25
N VAL A 318 4.69 2.75 -4.70
CA VAL A 318 4.55 1.36 -5.15
C VAL A 318 3.10 1.03 -5.43
N GLN A 319 2.85 0.08 -6.31
CA GLN A 319 1.50 -0.35 -6.66
C GLN A 319 0.86 -1.13 -5.51
N LEU A 320 -0.43 -0.87 -5.31
CA LEU A 320 -1.30 -1.70 -4.50
C LEU A 320 -1.61 -3.01 -5.26
N PRO A 321 -1.92 -4.11 -4.56
CA PRO A 321 -2.23 -5.40 -5.19
C PRO A 321 -3.41 -5.29 -6.16
N GLU A 322 -3.48 -6.23 -7.11
CA GLU A 322 -4.59 -6.37 -8.07
C GLU A 322 -4.90 -5.05 -8.83
N ASP A 323 -3.86 -4.25 -9.07
CA ASP A 323 -3.98 -2.95 -9.72
C ASP A 323 -5.05 -2.06 -9.05
N HIS A 324 -5.09 -2.03 -7.71
CA HIS A 324 -6.06 -1.20 -6.97
C HIS A 324 -5.70 0.29 -6.96
N GLY A 325 -4.43 0.63 -7.18
CA GLY A 325 -3.90 1.98 -7.11
C GLY A 325 -2.44 2.00 -6.66
N ILE A 326 -2.06 3.04 -5.94
CA ILE A 326 -0.69 3.26 -5.46
C ILE A 326 -0.67 3.60 -3.97
N ILE A 327 0.46 3.31 -3.33
CA ILE A 327 0.76 3.68 -1.95
C ILE A 327 2.13 4.34 -1.86
N PHE A 328 2.24 5.37 -1.03
CA PHE A 328 3.41 6.23 -0.91
C PHE A 328 3.61 6.62 0.56
N PRO A 329 4.77 7.20 0.92
CA PRO A 329 5.00 7.67 2.28
C PRO A 329 3.91 8.63 2.73
N GLY A 330 3.09 8.21 3.70
CA GLY A 330 2.04 9.04 4.24
C GLY A 330 0.72 9.02 3.47
N GLY A 331 0.48 8.08 2.56
CA GLY A 331 -0.84 8.00 1.93
C GLY A 331 -0.99 6.94 0.85
N TYR A 332 -2.16 6.93 0.23
CA TYR A 332 -2.51 6.07 -0.90
C TYR A 332 -3.48 6.78 -1.85
N TYR A 333 -3.54 6.30 -3.08
CA TYR A 333 -4.49 6.74 -4.12
C TYR A 333 -5.06 5.52 -4.82
N LEU A 334 -6.39 5.39 -4.88
CA LEU A 334 -7.10 4.28 -5.54
C LEU A 334 -7.51 4.69 -6.95
N ARG A 335 -7.68 3.69 -7.82
CA ARG A 335 -8.23 3.91 -9.18
C ARG A 335 -9.64 4.48 -9.21
N THR A 336 -10.40 4.36 -8.13
CA THR A 336 -11.71 5.01 -8.00
C THR A 336 -11.60 6.53 -7.91
N GLY A 337 -10.39 7.08 -7.70
CA GLY A 337 -10.15 8.48 -7.42
C GLY A 337 -10.09 8.79 -5.92
N ASP A 338 -10.54 7.86 -5.06
CA ASP A 338 -10.42 7.98 -3.61
C ASP A 338 -8.96 7.95 -3.20
N TYR A 339 -8.54 8.93 -2.41
CA TYR A 339 -7.18 8.99 -1.91
C TYR A 339 -7.15 9.60 -0.51
N LYS A 340 -6.07 9.32 0.20
CA LYS A 340 -5.83 9.86 1.53
C LYS A 340 -4.37 10.18 1.71
N VAL A 341 -4.09 11.40 2.16
CA VAL A 341 -2.79 11.84 2.67
C VAL A 341 -2.96 12.04 4.16
N PHE A 342 -2.11 11.39 4.98
CA PHE A 342 -2.15 11.48 6.42
C PHE A 342 -1.36 12.71 6.89
N ASP A 343 -2.03 13.65 7.56
CA ASP A 343 -1.46 14.96 7.96
C ASP A 343 -0.20 14.87 8.83
N SER A 344 0.01 13.76 9.54
CA SER A 344 1.13 13.54 10.45
C SER A 344 2.28 12.73 9.86
N ALA A 345 2.33 12.55 8.54
CA ALA A 345 3.37 11.77 7.88
C ALA A 345 4.77 12.41 8.06
N PRO A 346 5.72 11.71 8.70
CA PRO A 346 7.10 12.18 8.84
C PRO A 346 7.78 12.36 7.48
N ALA A 347 8.58 13.41 7.35
CA ALA A 347 9.44 13.61 6.18
C ALA A 347 10.56 12.54 6.14
N GLY A 348 11.14 12.30 4.96
CA GLY A 348 12.32 11.44 4.80
C GLY A 348 12.05 9.93 4.81
N LEU A 349 10.80 9.51 4.95
CA LEU A 349 10.39 8.11 4.84
C LEU A 349 10.76 7.51 3.48
N ARG A 350 11.42 6.34 3.51
CA ARG A 350 11.80 5.54 2.35
C ARG A 350 11.08 4.19 2.39
N TYR A 351 10.75 3.65 1.23
CA TYR A 351 10.17 2.31 1.15
C TYR A 351 11.17 1.26 1.66
N LYS A 352 10.74 0.41 2.60
CA LYS A 352 11.58 -0.65 3.20
C LYS A 352 11.18 -2.03 2.68
N LYS A 353 9.90 -2.37 2.71
CA LYS A 353 9.33 -3.65 2.24
C LYS A 353 7.80 -3.65 2.30
N ALA A 354 7.19 -4.67 1.69
CA ALA A 354 5.81 -5.06 1.94
C ALA A 354 5.77 -6.47 2.56
N LEU A 355 4.87 -6.71 3.51
CA LEU A 355 4.57 -8.04 4.03
C LEU A 355 3.16 -8.43 3.65
N ARG A 356 3.00 -9.53 2.92
CA ARG A 356 1.68 -10.08 2.58
C ARG A 356 1.28 -11.06 3.66
N SER A 357 0.08 -10.92 4.20
CA SER A 357 -0.46 -11.92 5.11
C SER A 357 -0.77 -13.22 4.35
N PRO A 358 -0.51 -14.40 4.94
CA PRO A 358 -0.97 -15.67 4.38
C PRO A 358 -2.50 -15.76 4.21
N ASN A 359 -3.29 -14.92 4.87
CA ASN A 359 -4.75 -14.86 4.68
C ASN A 359 -5.14 -14.36 3.27
N GLY A 360 -4.22 -13.72 2.54
CA GLY A 360 -4.46 -13.15 1.21
C GLY A 360 -5.26 -11.85 1.19
N GLU A 361 -5.64 -11.32 2.35
CA GLU A 361 -6.49 -10.15 2.54
C GLU A 361 -5.71 -8.89 2.88
N ASP A 362 -4.59 -9.02 3.59
CA ASP A 362 -3.87 -7.87 4.14
C ASP A 362 -2.42 -7.77 3.64
N VAL A 363 -1.97 -6.54 3.41
CA VAL A 363 -0.58 -6.22 3.08
C VAL A 363 -0.08 -5.09 3.97
N LEU A 364 1.01 -5.31 4.70
CA LEU A 364 1.68 -4.27 5.48
C LEU A 364 2.78 -3.61 4.65
N TYR A 365 2.57 -2.36 4.26
CA TYR A 365 3.63 -1.56 3.66
C TYR A 365 4.46 -0.89 4.75
N VAL A 366 5.78 -1.04 4.68
CA VAL A 366 6.71 -0.52 5.67
C VAL A 366 7.58 0.55 5.05
N PHE A 367 7.53 1.74 5.62
CA PHE A 367 8.45 2.83 5.32
C PHE A 367 9.35 3.10 6.53
N TYR A 368 10.56 3.58 6.27
CA TYR A 368 11.56 3.86 7.29
C TYR A 368 12.29 5.18 7.03
N GLU A 369 12.45 5.99 8.07
CA GLU A 369 13.24 7.20 8.09
C GLU A 369 14.53 6.91 8.88
N GLN A 370 15.69 7.11 8.25
CA GLN A 370 16.97 6.63 8.77
C GLN A 370 17.54 7.54 9.87
N ALA A 371 17.23 8.83 9.90
CA ALA A 371 17.82 9.76 10.85
C ALA A 371 17.31 9.48 12.28
N THR A 372 15.99 9.47 12.46
CA THR A 372 15.32 9.24 13.74
C THR A 372 15.00 7.77 13.99
N GLY A 373 15.14 6.90 12.98
CA GLY A 373 14.85 5.48 13.11
C GLY A 373 13.35 5.18 13.15
N LEU A 374 12.55 6.06 12.57
CA LEU A 374 11.09 5.97 12.61
C LEU A 374 10.56 5.06 11.51
N TYR A 375 9.71 4.12 11.89
CA TYR A 375 8.91 3.28 11.03
C TYR A 375 7.51 3.85 10.86
N ALA A 376 7.00 3.79 9.62
CA ALA A 376 5.58 3.96 9.33
C ALA A 376 5.06 2.65 8.74
N LEU A 377 4.15 1.99 9.47
CA LEU A 377 3.50 0.76 9.04
C LEU A 377 2.10 1.10 8.52
N LEU A 378 1.84 0.82 7.25
CA LEU A 378 0.59 1.14 6.56
C LEU A 378 -0.10 -0.18 6.16
N PRO A 379 -1.08 -0.66 6.96
CA PRO A 379 -1.82 -1.88 6.65
C PRO A 379 -2.88 -1.58 5.58
N TYR A 380 -2.81 -2.30 4.47
CA TYR A 380 -3.75 -2.24 3.37
C TYR A 380 -4.61 -3.51 3.32
N ASN A 381 -5.92 -3.35 3.17
CA ASN A 381 -6.86 -4.47 3.05
C ASN A 381 -7.43 -4.55 1.63
N LEU A 382 -7.32 -5.72 1.00
CA LEU A 382 -7.71 -5.95 -0.39
C LEU A 382 -9.24 -5.88 -0.59
N ILE A 383 -10.04 -6.39 0.37
CA ILE A 383 -11.51 -6.42 0.24
C ILE A 383 -12.10 -5.01 0.42
N ARG A 384 -11.71 -4.32 1.50
CA ARG A 384 -12.19 -2.96 1.78
C ARG A 384 -11.62 -1.93 0.81
N LYS A 385 -10.43 -2.22 0.26
CA LYS A 385 -9.60 -1.31 -0.56
C LYS A 385 -9.23 -0.06 0.19
N GLU A 386 -8.71 -0.22 1.40
CA GLU A 386 -8.43 0.89 2.30
C GLU A 386 -7.11 0.67 3.02
N VAL A 387 -6.38 1.75 3.26
CA VAL A 387 -5.25 1.77 4.20
C VAL A 387 -5.77 2.22 5.57
N GLN A 388 -5.61 1.36 6.57
CA GLN A 388 -5.93 1.69 7.96
C GLN A 388 -5.01 2.79 8.49
N SER A 389 -5.37 3.40 9.63
CA SER A 389 -4.54 4.40 10.30
C SER A 389 -3.09 3.91 10.47
N PRO A 390 -2.08 4.67 9.98
CA PRO A 390 -0.68 4.26 10.05
C PRO A 390 -0.20 4.06 11.48
N ILE A 391 0.61 3.02 11.71
CA ILE A 391 1.29 2.81 12.98
C ILE A 391 2.70 3.40 12.87
N TYR A 392 2.92 4.52 13.55
CA TYR A 392 4.25 5.11 13.71
C TYR A 392 4.94 4.53 14.95
N CYS A 393 6.16 4.03 14.79
CA CYS A 393 6.94 3.39 15.85
C CYS A 393 8.45 3.47 15.58
N HIS A 394 9.29 3.27 16.60
CA HIS A 394 10.76 3.29 16.46
C HIS A 394 11.36 1.89 16.37
N GLY A 395 10.56 0.87 16.59
CA GLY A 395 10.89 -0.51 16.27
C GLY A 395 9.65 -1.38 16.33
N TYR A 396 9.65 -2.42 15.52
CA TYR A 396 8.58 -3.40 15.46
C TYR A 396 9.14 -4.79 15.18
N SER A 397 8.48 -5.81 15.73
CA SER A 397 8.77 -7.22 15.43
C SER A 397 7.49 -8.01 15.36
N ILE A 398 7.35 -8.84 14.33
CA ILE A 398 6.20 -9.71 14.10
C ILE A 398 6.64 -11.15 14.42
N PHE A 399 5.81 -11.86 15.19
CA PHE A 399 5.99 -13.24 15.60
C PHE A 399 5.23 -14.18 14.65
N ASP A 400 5.57 -15.47 14.68
CA ASP A 400 5.04 -16.46 13.74
C ASP A 400 3.49 -16.58 13.81
N ASP A 401 2.93 -16.37 14.99
CA ASP A 401 1.49 -16.37 15.27
C ASP A 401 0.76 -15.05 14.95
N GLY A 402 1.47 -14.08 14.36
CA GLY A 402 0.91 -12.80 13.97
C GLY A 402 0.84 -11.77 15.09
N ARG A 403 1.28 -12.08 16.32
CA ARG A 403 1.51 -11.04 17.32
C ARG A 403 2.59 -10.08 16.84
N MET A 404 2.40 -8.79 17.02
CA MET A 404 3.38 -7.76 16.68
C MET A 404 3.66 -6.91 17.91
N VAL A 405 4.93 -6.75 18.23
CA VAL A 405 5.39 -5.86 19.30
C VAL A 405 5.92 -4.59 18.65
N VAL A 406 5.51 -3.44 19.16
CA VAL A 406 6.02 -2.14 18.74
C VAL A 406 6.43 -1.31 19.96
N PHE A 407 7.40 -0.42 19.80
CA PHE A 407 7.65 0.64 20.76
C PHE A 407 7.70 2.01 20.11
N ARG A 408 7.43 3.03 20.91
CA ARG A 408 7.54 4.43 20.50
C ARG A 408 8.51 5.12 21.44
N SER A 409 9.58 5.70 20.89
CA SER A 409 10.38 6.69 21.60
C SER A 409 9.72 8.05 21.38
N ALA A 410 9.13 8.62 22.42
CA ALA A 410 8.53 9.96 22.34
C ALA A 410 9.59 11.06 22.45
N THR A 411 10.75 10.75 23.05
CA THR A 411 11.88 11.64 23.28
C THR A 411 13.19 10.89 23.09
N ASP A 412 14.29 11.62 22.88
CA ASP A 412 15.66 11.09 22.88
C ASP A 412 16.25 10.97 24.30
N GLU A 413 15.38 10.99 25.32
CA GLU A 413 15.81 10.88 26.71
C GLU A 413 16.12 9.43 27.08
N ALA A 414 17.30 9.22 27.67
CA ALA A 414 17.74 7.90 28.08
C ALA A 414 16.97 7.41 29.32
N THR A 415 16.27 6.28 29.20
CA THR A 415 15.50 5.67 30.30
C THR A 415 15.80 4.18 30.43
N ARG A 416 15.42 3.57 31.57
CA ARG A 416 15.56 2.11 31.80
C ARG A 416 14.33 1.31 31.43
N VAL A 417 13.17 1.96 31.31
CA VAL A 417 11.87 1.31 31.13
C VAL A 417 11.28 1.78 29.82
N HIS A 418 11.15 0.87 28.88
CA HIS A 418 10.72 1.15 27.51
C HIS A 418 9.31 0.60 27.32
N PRO A 419 8.28 1.48 27.24
CA PRO A 419 6.91 1.05 26.99
C PRO A 419 6.77 0.41 25.61
N MET A 420 6.01 -0.68 25.56
CA MET A 420 5.80 -1.50 24.37
C MET A 420 4.29 -1.73 24.21
N GLN A 421 3.84 -1.93 22.98
CA GLN A 421 2.48 -2.37 22.68
C GLN A 421 2.52 -3.69 21.93
N VAL A 422 1.65 -4.60 22.35
CA VAL A 422 1.40 -5.87 21.66
C VAL A 422 0.12 -5.71 20.86
N TRP A 423 0.21 -6.06 19.59
CA TRP A 423 -0.88 -6.07 18.63
C TRP A 423 -1.15 -7.51 18.22
N GLN A 424 -2.42 -7.86 18.06
CA GLN A 424 -2.79 -8.98 17.22
C GLN A 424 -2.88 -8.48 15.78
N THR A 425 -2.26 -9.19 14.84
CA THR A 425 -2.22 -8.80 13.43
C THR A 425 -2.50 -10.00 12.53
N PRO A 426 -2.94 -9.77 11.27
CA PRO A 426 -3.09 -10.85 10.31
C PRO A 426 -1.75 -11.37 9.76
N PHE A 427 -0.60 -10.78 10.11
CA PHE A 427 0.69 -11.09 9.50
C PHE A 427 1.39 -12.27 10.19
N THR A 428 0.87 -13.48 9.98
CA THR A 428 1.46 -14.73 10.47
C THR A 428 2.57 -15.26 9.56
N SER A 429 3.38 -16.20 10.04
CA SER A 429 4.29 -16.95 9.17
C SER A 429 3.53 -17.94 8.29
N ALA A 430 4.14 -18.33 7.16
CA ALA A 430 3.53 -19.30 6.25
C ALA A 430 3.37 -20.67 6.93
N GLU A 431 4.34 -21.07 7.77
CA GLU A 431 4.31 -22.31 8.53
C GLU A 431 3.18 -22.33 9.57
N PHE A 432 2.95 -21.21 10.27
CA PHE A 432 1.86 -21.09 11.24
C PHE A 432 0.51 -21.15 10.53
N ALA A 433 0.35 -20.40 9.43
CA ALA A 433 -0.88 -20.41 8.64
C ALA A 433 -1.19 -21.81 8.06
N ALA A 434 -0.18 -22.56 7.61
CA ALA A 434 -0.35 -23.90 7.05
C ALA A 434 -0.79 -24.95 8.10
N GLN A 435 -0.61 -24.69 9.39
CA GLN A 435 -1.06 -25.57 10.48
C GLN A 435 -2.52 -25.32 10.88
N ALA A 436 -3.15 -24.25 10.38
CA ALA A 436 -4.53 -23.96 10.68
C ALA A 436 -5.45 -25.10 10.19
N PRO A 437 -6.38 -25.60 11.03
CA PRO A 437 -7.28 -26.66 10.63
C PRO A 437 -8.21 -26.16 9.52
N THR A 438 -8.34 -26.95 8.45
CA THR A 438 -9.34 -26.73 7.41
C THR A 438 -10.57 -27.59 7.68
N ASP A 439 -11.76 -27.03 7.53
CA ASP A 439 -13.03 -27.76 7.69
C ASP A 439 -13.37 -28.69 6.51
N GLY A 440 -12.55 -28.68 5.45
CA GLY A 440 -12.75 -29.49 4.25
C GLY A 440 -13.91 -29.02 3.35
N SER A 441 -14.51 -27.86 3.67
CA SER A 441 -15.58 -27.23 2.90
C SER A 441 -15.16 -26.92 1.46
N PHE A 442 -16.13 -26.60 0.59
CA PHE A 442 -15.81 -26.13 -0.76
C PHE A 442 -14.97 -24.85 -0.72
N LEU A 443 -15.29 -23.89 0.16
CA LEU A 443 -14.53 -22.66 0.33
C LEU A 443 -13.07 -22.93 0.75
N ALA A 444 -12.85 -23.88 1.67
CA ALA A 444 -11.51 -24.32 2.06
C ALA A 444 -10.70 -24.86 0.86
N LYS A 445 -11.35 -25.57 -0.08
CA LYS A 445 -10.71 -26.10 -1.29
C LYS A 445 -10.38 -25.03 -2.33
N VAL A 446 -11.19 -23.98 -2.43
CA VAL A 446 -10.88 -22.81 -3.30
C VAL A 446 -9.68 -22.06 -2.74
N GLY A 447 -9.60 -21.91 -1.42
CA GLY A 447 -8.52 -21.22 -0.72
C GLY A 447 -8.82 -19.73 -0.50
N ASN A 448 -8.39 -19.22 0.66
CA ASN A 448 -8.77 -17.88 1.13
C ASN A 448 -8.33 -16.77 0.17
N ALA A 449 -7.06 -16.77 -0.27
CA ALA A 449 -6.52 -15.72 -1.12
C ALA A 449 -7.30 -15.58 -2.45
N GLU A 450 -7.74 -16.69 -3.01
CA GLU A 450 -8.54 -16.70 -4.24
C GLU A 450 -9.95 -16.16 -4.01
N LEU A 451 -10.58 -16.53 -2.88
CA LEU A 451 -11.87 -15.98 -2.47
C LEU A 451 -11.78 -14.48 -2.19
N VAL A 452 -10.74 -14.01 -1.51
CA VAL A 452 -10.53 -12.57 -1.23
C VAL A 452 -10.48 -11.76 -2.51
N ARG A 453 -9.73 -12.22 -3.53
CA ARG A 453 -9.67 -11.55 -4.83
C ARG A 453 -11.06 -11.46 -5.48
N GLY A 454 -11.76 -12.59 -5.60
CA GLY A 454 -13.10 -12.59 -6.22
C GLY A 454 -14.14 -11.78 -5.44
N ILE A 455 -14.08 -11.77 -4.11
CA ILE A 455 -14.95 -10.95 -3.26
C ILE A 455 -14.63 -9.46 -3.45
N SER A 456 -13.35 -9.08 -3.48
CA SER A 456 -12.89 -7.71 -3.75
C SER A 456 -13.39 -7.20 -5.10
N ASP A 457 -13.30 -8.02 -6.15
CA ASP A 457 -13.78 -7.70 -7.49
C ASP A 457 -15.30 -7.56 -7.52
N ALA A 458 -16.02 -8.48 -6.88
CA ALA A 458 -17.48 -8.43 -6.80
C ALA A 458 -17.98 -7.15 -6.08
N TYR A 459 -17.32 -6.75 -4.99
CA TYR A 459 -17.61 -5.48 -4.31
C TYR A 459 -17.32 -4.27 -5.21
N SER A 460 -16.26 -4.34 -6.02
CA SER A 460 -15.92 -3.26 -6.95
C SER A 460 -17.00 -3.08 -8.01
N LEU A 461 -17.52 -4.17 -8.56
CA LEU A 461 -18.64 -4.14 -9.51
C LEU A 461 -19.93 -3.61 -8.84
N ALA A 462 -20.21 -4.04 -7.61
CA ALA A 462 -21.36 -3.52 -6.87
C ALA A 462 -21.26 -2.00 -6.60
N ARG A 463 -20.06 -1.50 -6.25
CA ARG A 463 -19.82 -0.04 -6.10
C ARG A 463 -19.93 0.70 -7.42
N LEU A 464 -19.46 0.10 -8.51
CA LEU A 464 -19.57 0.68 -9.85
C LEU A 464 -21.03 0.87 -10.26
N VAL A 465 -21.88 -0.11 -9.95
CA VAL A 465 -23.32 -0.02 -10.12
C VAL A 465 -23.94 1.06 -9.23
N ASP A 466 -23.38 1.37 -8.07
CA ASP A 466 -23.91 2.39 -7.15
C ASP A 466 -23.39 3.83 -7.44
N ASN A 467 -22.63 4.01 -8.53
CA ASN A 467 -22.14 5.33 -8.92
C ASN A 467 -23.30 6.33 -9.09
N ALA A 468 -23.19 7.48 -8.43
CA ALA A 468 -24.20 8.54 -8.42
C ALA A 468 -24.31 9.27 -9.75
N ASP A 469 -23.22 9.38 -10.52
CA ASP A 469 -23.18 10.06 -11.81
C ASP A 469 -22.51 9.16 -12.87
N PRO A 470 -23.21 8.09 -13.32
CA PRO A 470 -22.65 7.16 -14.29
C PRO A 470 -22.77 7.72 -15.71
N ASP A 471 -21.67 7.69 -16.43
CA ASP A 471 -21.61 7.95 -17.87
C ASP A 471 -21.62 6.65 -18.69
N ARG A 472 -21.57 6.76 -20.03
CA ARG A 472 -21.50 5.60 -20.93
C ARG A 472 -20.30 4.70 -20.59
N GLN A 473 -19.14 5.31 -20.33
CA GLN A 473 -17.90 4.60 -20.01
C GLN A 473 -18.06 3.74 -18.74
N THR A 474 -18.78 4.25 -17.73
CA THR A 474 -19.09 3.52 -16.49
C THR A 474 -19.82 2.19 -16.76
N TYR A 475 -20.76 2.17 -17.72
CA TYR A 475 -21.48 0.94 -18.08
C TYR A 475 -20.64 -0.01 -18.92
N GLU A 476 -19.83 0.51 -19.84
CA GLU A 476 -18.87 -0.29 -20.62
C GLU A 476 -17.81 -0.94 -19.72
N ASP A 477 -17.32 -0.20 -18.71
CA ASP A 477 -16.43 -0.71 -17.65
C ASP A 477 -17.12 -1.81 -16.84
N LEU A 478 -18.39 -1.62 -16.49
CA LEU A 478 -19.17 -2.60 -15.74
C LEU A 478 -19.31 -3.91 -16.52
N ILE A 479 -19.69 -3.84 -17.80
CA ILE A 479 -19.82 -5.03 -18.67
C ILE A 479 -18.48 -5.75 -18.80
N ARG A 480 -17.39 -5.00 -19.06
CA ARG A 480 -16.02 -5.57 -19.13
C ARG A 480 -15.63 -6.25 -17.81
N GLY A 481 -15.94 -5.61 -16.69
CA GLY A 481 -15.65 -6.14 -15.35
C GLY A 481 -16.44 -7.41 -15.03
N LEU A 482 -17.74 -7.44 -15.38
CA LEU A 482 -18.60 -8.61 -15.21
C LEU A 482 -18.08 -9.81 -16.00
N ASN A 483 -17.73 -9.62 -17.27
CA ASN A 483 -17.19 -10.68 -18.13
C ASN A 483 -15.87 -11.22 -17.58
N ARG A 484 -14.93 -10.32 -17.23
CA ARG A 484 -13.66 -10.71 -16.63
C ARG A 484 -13.84 -11.53 -15.35
N MET A 485 -14.78 -11.13 -14.48
CA MET A 485 -15.05 -11.84 -13.24
C MET A 485 -15.56 -13.26 -13.50
N VAL A 486 -16.49 -13.44 -14.44
CA VAL A 486 -17.02 -14.77 -14.82
C VAL A 486 -15.92 -15.66 -15.39
N ASP A 487 -15.01 -15.10 -16.18
CA ASP A 487 -13.91 -15.85 -16.80
C ASP A 487 -12.78 -16.19 -15.81
N SER A 488 -12.54 -15.33 -14.83
CA SER A 488 -11.40 -15.45 -13.91
C SER A 488 -11.65 -16.45 -12.78
N TYR A 489 -12.91 -16.60 -12.33
CA TYR A 489 -13.23 -17.34 -11.11
C TYR A 489 -14.15 -18.54 -11.39
N TYR A 490 -13.54 -19.73 -11.51
CA TYR A 490 -14.25 -20.98 -11.80
C TYR A 490 -15.33 -21.35 -10.75
N TRP A 491 -15.18 -20.87 -9.51
CA TRP A 491 -15.99 -21.26 -8.36
C TRP A 491 -17.29 -20.45 -8.22
N LEU A 492 -17.52 -19.43 -9.05
CA LEU A 492 -18.70 -18.55 -8.97
C LEU A 492 -20.05 -19.24 -9.20
N ASP A 493 -20.04 -20.37 -9.90
CA ASP A 493 -21.23 -21.17 -10.25
C ASP A 493 -21.60 -22.20 -9.17
N HIS A 494 -20.74 -22.38 -8.15
CA HIS A 494 -21.00 -23.36 -7.11
C HIS A 494 -22.22 -22.94 -6.28
N ALA A 495 -23.06 -23.91 -5.88
CA ALA A 495 -24.32 -23.64 -5.18
C ALA A 495 -24.11 -22.87 -3.86
N GLU A 496 -23.04 -23.17 -3.12
CA GLU A 496 -22.66 -22.47 -1.88
C GLU A 496 -22.23 -21.01 -2.12
N VAL A 497 -21.86 -20.64 -3.35
CA VAL A 497 -21.40 -19.30 -3.75
C VAL A 497 -22.52 -18.51 -4.44
N GLY A 498 -23.14 -19.05 -5.48
CA GLY A 498 -24.36 -18.51 -6.10
C GLY A 498 -24.27 -17.06 -6.62
N ILE A 499 -23.09 -16.60 -7.06
CA ILE A 499 -22.89 -15.22 -7.56
C ILE A 499 -23.08 -15.14 -9.07
N LYS A 500 -22.68 -16.16 -9.84
CA LYS A 500 -22.70 -16.15 -11.32
C LYS A 500 -24.05 -15.76 -11.94
N PRO A 501 -25.22 -16.26 -11.45
CA PRO A 501 -26.51 -15.86 -12.01
C PRO A 501 -26.79 -14.36 -11.88
N LEU A 502 -26.36 -13.74 -10.77
CA LEU A 502 -26.53 -12.30 -10.54
C LEU A 502 -25.65 -11.47 -11.49
N LEU A 503 -24.42 -11.91 -11.74
CA LEU A 503 -23.52 -11.26 -12.71
C LEU A 503 -24.12 -11.29 -14.13
N ALA A 504 -24.69 -12.43 -14.53
CA ALA A 504 -25.33 -12.58 -15.84
C ALA A 504 -26.60 -11.72 -15.99
N GLU A 505 -27.35 -11.51 -14.90
CA GLU A 505 -28.50 -10.60 -14.91
C GLU A 505 -28.10 -9.12 -14.99
N LEU A 506 -27.06 -8.74 -14.24
CA LEU A 506 -26.45 -7.41 -14.31
C LEU A 506 -25.92 -7.10 -15.70
N GLY A 507 -25.19 -8.03 -16.32
CA GLY A 507 -24.62 -7.85 -17.66
C GLY A 507 -25.70 -7.59 -18.71
N ARG A 508 -26.73 -8.45 -18.75
CA ARG A 508 -27.88 -8.26 -19.65
C ARG A 508 -28.61 -6.94 -19.43
N THR A 509 -28.64 -6.43 -18.20
CA THR A 509 -29.31 -5.16 -17.89
C THR A 509 -28.44 -3.96 -18.27
N ALA A 510 -27.13 -4.04 -18.06
CA ALA A 510 -26.18 -3.01 -18.46
C ALA A 510 -26.09 -2.88 -20.00
N GLU A 511 -26.16 -3.99 -20.74
CA GLU A 511 -26.21 -4.01 -22.21
C GLU A 511 -27.44 -3.31 -22.80
N LEU A 512 -28.52 -3.11 -22.02
CA LEU A 512 -29.68 -2.33 -22.48
C LEU A 512 -29.46 -0.82 -22.39
N ILE A 513 -28.39 -0.37 -21.71
CA ILE A 513 -28.06 1.04 -21.51
C ILE A 513 -27.04 1.53 -22.56
N VAL A 514 -26.08 0.68 -22.94
CA VAL A 514 -24.98 0.97 -23.88
C VAL A 514 -25.43 0.80 -25.32
#